data_AF-A0A970H8C3-F1
#
_entry.id   AF-A0A970H8C3-F1
#
_cell.length_a   1.000
_cell.length_b   1.000
_cell.length_c   1.000
_cell.angle_alpha   90.00
_cell.angle_beta   90.00
_cell.angle_gamma   90.00
#
_symmetry.space_group_name_H-M   'P 1'
#
loop_
_entity.id
_entity.type
_entity.pdbx_description
1 polymer ?
#
loop_
_entity_poly.entity_id
_entity_poly.type
_entity_poly.pdbx_seq_one_letter_code
_entity_poly.pdbx_strand_id
1 'polypeptide(L)'
;MPTVRLDDDTPVVQFDPLVEVSPFQLFRQLREGKAPPLFDVRPQPSGFTLAGAERIDPERWEPPAGGDAVLFDDDGELAVPLVRRLREAGHVRVRALFGGLELWAFALDPEVVGAETFLRPLP
;
A
#
# COMPACT_ATOMS: atom_id res chain seq x y z
N MET A 1 -3.72 11.22 -16.11
CA MET A 1 -2.33 11.34 -15.62
C MET A 1 -1.42 11.47 -16.83
N PRO A 2 -0.45 12.40 -16.88
CA PRO A 2 0.57 12.37 -17.92
C PRO A 2 1.54 11.22 -17.60
N THR A 3 1.49 10.16 -18.40
CA THR A 3 2.46 9.06 -18.33
C THR A 3 3.81 9.61 -18.80
N VAL A 4 4.81 9.70 -17.91
CA VAL A 4 6.19 9.92 -18.34
C VAL A 4 6.68 8.59 -18.89
N ARG A 5 6.98 8.58 -20.19
CA ARG A 5 7.51 7.42 -20.89
C ARG A 5 9.02 7.59 -21.02
N LEU A 6 9.76 6.50 -20.86
CA LEU A 6 11.16 6.45 -21.28
C LEU A 6 11.23 6.50 -22.82
N ASP A 7 12.43 6.70 -23.35
CA ASP A 7 12.69 6.75 -24.80
C ASP A 7 12.27 5.46 -25.54
N ASP A 8 11.98 4.38 -24.81
CA ASP A 8 11.53 3.07 -25.29
C ASP A 8 10.03 2.80 -25.06
N ASP A 9 9.23 3.82 -24.77
CA ASP A 9 7.79 3.73 -24.49
C ASP A 9 7.42 2.98 -23.19
N THR A 10 8.40 2.61 -22.36
CA THR A 10 8.14 1.97 -21.07
C THR A 10 7.47 2.97 -20.12
N PRO A 11 6.29 2.65 -19.56
CA PRO A 11 5.67 3.48 -18.54
C PRO A 11 6.52 3.46 -17.27
N VAL A 12 7.00 4.63 -16.84
CA VAL A 12 7.69 4.75 -15.55
C VAL A 12 6.63 4.87 -14.47
N VAL A 13 6.50 3.84 -13.63
CA VAL A 13 5.72 3.92 -12.40
C VAL A 13 6.48 4.86 -11.46
N GLN A 14 5.96 6.07 -11.28
CA GLN A 14 6.59 7.11 -10.47
C GLN A 14 6.02 7.11 -9.05
N PHE A 15 6.89 6.87 -8.07
CA PHE A 15 6.57 6.98 -6.65
C PHE A 15 6.27 8.44 -6.26
N ASP A 16 5.13 8.67 -5.62
CA ASP A 16 4.73 9.94 -5.02
C ASP A 16 4.83 9.85 -3.48
N PRO A 17 5.86 10.44 -2.84
CA PRO A 17 6.07 10.34 -1.39
C PRO A 17 4.99 11.04 -0.56
N LEU A 18 4.15 11.89 -1.17
CA LEU A 18 3.02 12.51 -0.48
C LEU A 18 1.82 11.57 -0.42
N VAL A 19 1.65 10.71 -1.43
CA VAL A 19 0.50 9.80 -1.55
C VAL A 19 0.86 8.39 -1.10
N GLU A 20 2.11 8.01 -1.19
CA GLU A 20 2.53 6.61 -1.12
C GLU A 20 3.59 6.39 -0.04
N VAL A 21 3.65 5.15 0.45
CA VAL A 21 4.74 4.62 1.28
C VAL A 21 5.43 3.50 0.51
N SER A 22 6.76 3.48 0.53
CA SER A 22 7.50 2.39 -0.13
C SER A 22 7.40 1.09 0.67
N PRO A 23 7.49 -0.10 0.02
CA PRO A 23 7.47 -1.38 0.72
C PRO A 23 8.53 -1.48 1.82
N PHE A 24 9.76 -1.02 1.55
CA PHE A 24 10.85 -1.07 2.52
C PHE A 24 10.59 -0.16 3.75
N GLN A 25 10.04 1.03 3.52
CA GLN A 25 9.68 1.93 4.62
C GLN A 25 8.59 1.30 5.51
N LEU A 26 7.54 0.74 4.89
CA LEU A 26 6.45 0.10 5.62
C LEU A 26 6.94 -1.16 6.35
N PHE A 27 7.77 -1.98 5.72
CA PHE A 27 8.40 -3.15 6.32
C PHE A 27 9.18 -2.79 7.59
N ARG A 28 10.02 -1.74 7.52
CA ARG A 28 10.75 -1.26 8.68
C ARG A 28 9.80 -0.81 9.81
N GLN A 29 8.73 -0.11 9.48
CA GLN A 29 7.73 0.32 10.47
C GLN A 29 7.05 -0.88 11.14
N LEU A 30 6.71 -1.93 10.39
CA LEU A 30 6.14 -3.17 10.93
C LEU A 30 7.11 -3.87 11.87
N ARG A 31 8.38 -4.04 11.48
CA ARG A 31 9.42 -4.63 12.35
C ARG A 31 9.68 -3.84 13.62
N GLU A 32 9.59 -2.51 13.55
CA GLU A 32 9.76 -1.65 14.73
C GLU A 32 8.48 -1.55 15.60
N GLY A 33 7.38 -2.18 15.22
CA GLY A 33 6.10 -2.08 15.94
C GLY A 33 5.46 -0.68 15.87
N LYS A 34 5.76 0.08 14.81
CA LYS A 34 5.32 1.47 14.59
C LYS A 34 4.50 1.65 13.31
N ALA A 35 4.05 0.55 12.71
CA ALA A 35 3.25 0.62 11.51
C ALA A 35 1.89 1.29 11.81
N PRO A 36 1.40 2.15 10.91
CA PRO A 36 0.03 2.61 10.98
C PRO A 36 -0.93 1.42 10.73
N PRO A 37 -2.22 1.56 11.09
CA PRO A 37 -3.27 0.65 10.65
C PRO A 37 -3.20 0.36 9.15
N LEU A 38 -3.35 -0.92 8.81
CA LEU A 38 -3.26 -1.44 7.46
C LEU A 38 -4.66 -1.81 6.97
N PHE A 39 -5.02 -1.39 5.76
CA PHE A 39 -6.33 -1.69 5.18
C PHE A 39 -6.22 -2.25 3.77
N ASP A 40 -6.79 -3.44 3.59
CA ASP A 40 -6.90 -4.14 2.33
C ASP A 40 -8.17 -3.68 1.60
N VAL A 41 -8.00 -3.02 0.46
CA VAL A 41 -9.10 -2.41 -0.30
C VAL A 41 -9.66 -3.30 -1.40
N ARG A 42 -9.12 -4.53 -1.55
CA ARG A 42 -9.56 -5.46 -2.59
C ARG A 42 -11.00 -5.92 -2.32
N PRO A 43 -11.90 -5.85 -3.31
CA PRO A 43 -13.27 -6.37 -3.15
C PRO A 43 -13.28 -7.88 -2.84
N GLN A 44 -12.40 -8.62 -3.51
CA GLN A 44 -12.23 -10.07 -3.37
C GLN A 44 -10.74 -10.39 -3.24
N PRO A 45 -10.15 -10.23 -2.05
CA PRO A 45 -8.73 -10.49 -1.84
C PRO A 45 -8.46 -11.99 -2.00
N SER A 46 -7.33 -12.33 -2.60
CA SER A 46 -6.90 -13.71 -2.83
C SER A 46 -5.39 -13.87 -2.59
N GLY A 47 -4.94 -15.11 -2.38
CA GLY A 47 -3.54 -15.41 -2.09
C GLY A 47 -3.14 -14.97 -0.68
N PHE A 48 -2.58 -13.76 -0.57
CA PHE A 48 -2.01 -13.24 0.67
C PHE A 48 -2.50 -11.83 0.98
N THR A 49 -2.34 -11.42 2.24
CA THR A 49 -2.54 -10.04 2.72
C THR A 49 -1.43 -9.67 3.71
N LEU A 50 -1.36 -8.41 4.15
CA LEU A 50 -0.42 -8.00 5.19
C LEU A 50 -0.92 -8.38 6.58
N ALA A 51 -0.01 -8.82 7.44
CA ALA A 51 -0.29 -9.20 8.81
C ALA A 51 -0.89 -8.02 9.59
N GLY A 52 -2.04 -8.24 10.22
CA GLY A 52 -2.75 -7.20 10.97
C GLY A 52 -3.57 -6.25 10.10
N ALA A 53 -3.70 -6.50 8.79
CA ALA A 53 -4.56 -5.72 7.93
C ALA A 53 -6.05 -6.03 8.13
N GLU A 54 -6.87 -4.97 8.11
CA GLU A 54 -8.32 -5.05 8.10
C GLU A 54 -8.85 -4.91 6.68
N ARG A 55 -9.90 -5.67 6.34
CA ARG A 55 -10.58 -5.51 5.05
C ARG A 55 -11.59 -4.38 5.14
N ILE A 56 -11.63 -3.54 4.12
CA ILE A 56 -12.56 -2.41 4.07
C ILE A 56 -13.35 -2.39 2.77
N ASP A 57 -14.55 -1.82 2.82
CA ASP A 57 -15.29 -1.40 1.63
C ASP A 57 -14.84 0.03 1.26
N PRO A 58 -14.09 0.24 0.17
CA PRO A 58 -13.54 1.54 -0.19
C PRO A 58 -14.60 2.61 -0.50
N GLU A 59 -15.85 2.20 -0.78
CA GLU A 59 -16.95 3.13 -1.03
C GLU A 59 -17.57 3.68 0.27
N ARG A 60 -17.46 2.91 1.37
CA ARG A 60 -18.13 3.20 2.64
C ARG A 60 -17.18 3.50 3.79
N TRP A 61 -15.89 3.23 3.58
CA TRP A 61 -14.89 3.38 4.62
C TRP A 61 -14.49 4.84 4.83
N GLU A 62 -14.35 5.22 6.09
CA GLU A 62 -13.83 6.50 6.52
C GLU A 62 -12.54 6.29 7.34
N PRO A 63 -11.52 7.14 7.17
CA PRO A 63 -10.30 7.04 7.96
C PRO A 63 -10.55 7.22 9.46
N PRO A 64 -9.81 6.51 10.33
CA PRO A 64 -9.85 6.74 11.77
C PRO A 64 -9.58 8.19 12.14
N ALA A 65 -10.27 8.71 13.16
CA ALA A 65 -10.11 10.10 13.61
C ALA A 65 -8.64 10.41 13.97
N GLY A 66 -8.00 11.26 13.17
CA GLY A 66 -6.60 11.67 13.33
C GLY A 66 -5.53 10.66 12.90
N GLY A 67 -5.92 9.48 12.40
CA GLY A 67 -5.04 8.34 12.24
C GLY A 67 -4.31 8.28 10.91
N ASP A 68 -2.98 8.18 10.97
CA ASP A 68 -2.20 7.62 9.86
C ASP A 68 -2.80 6.27 9.44
N ALA A 69 -2.82 5.99 8.15
CA ALA A 69 -3.31 4.72 7.62
C ALA A 69 -2.56 4.37 6.34
N VAL A 70 -2.40 3.08 6.08
CA VAL A 70 -1.88 2.59 4.80
C VAL A 70 -2.93 1.71 4.14
N LEU A 71 -3.35 2.13 2.95
CA LEU A 71 -4.24 1.38 2.08
C LEU A 71 -3.42 0.58 1.07
N PHE A 72 -3.85 -0.63 0.76
CA PHE A 72 -3.19 -1.45 -0.25
C PHE A 72 -4.18 -2.39 -0.94
N ASP A 73 -3.79 -2.80 -2.12
CA ASP A 73 -4.39 -3.82 -2.98
C ASP A 73 -3.24 -4.63 -3.61
N ASP A 74 -3.47 -5.26 -4.76
CA ASP A 74 -2.46 -6.09 -5.42
C ASP A 74 -1.34 -5.24 -6.06
N ASP A 75 -1.65 -4.12 -6.71
CA ASP A 75 -0.72 -3.38 -7.61
C ASP A 75 -0.72 -1.84 -7.45
N GLY A 76 -1.63 -1.29 -6.65
CA GLY A 76 -1.85 0.12 -6.39
C GLY A 76 -3.05 0.74 -7.11
N GLU A 77 -3.72 0.02 -8.03
CA GLU A 77 -4.75 0.59 -8.92
C GLU A 77 -6.01 1.10 -8.20
N LEU A 78 -6.37 0.51 -7.05
CA LEU A 78 -7.51 0.92 -6.24
C LEU A 78 -7.08 1.84 -5.09
N ALA A 79 -5.97 1.51 -4.42
CA ALA A 79 -5.48 2.21 -3.24
C ALA A 79 -5.03 3.63 -3.58
N VAL A 80 -4.27 3.84 -4.66
CA VAL A 80 -3.72 5.17 -4.98
C VAL A 80 -4.82 6.19 -5.29
N PRO A 81 -5.80 5.92 -6.18
CA PRO A 81 -6.89 6.86 -6.43
C PRO A 81 -7.72 7.15 -5.17
N LEU A 82 -7.97 6.13 -4.34
CA LEU A 82 -8.71 6.29 -3.09
C LEU A 82 -7.99 7.22 -2.13
N VAL A 83 -6.67 7.04 -1.95
CA VAL A 83 -5.86 7.93 -1.10
C VAL A 83 -5.88 9.35 -1.63
N ARG A 84 -5.73 9.56 -2.95
CA ARG A 84 -5.81 10.92 -3.53
C ARG A 84 -7.13 11.61 -3.17
N ARG A 85 -8.26 10.92 -3.35
CA ARG A 85 -9.59 11.43 -2.96
C ARG A 85 -9.67 11.77 -1.46
N LEU A 86 -9.16 10.88 -0.60
CA LEU A 86 -9.16 11.10 0.85
C LEU A 86 -8.29 12.29 1.26
N ARG A 87 -7.15 12.49 0.59
CA ARG A 87 -6.27 13.64 0.83
C ARG A 87 -6.91 14.96 0.39
N GLU A 88 -7.62 14.96 -0.74
CA GLU A 88 -8.43 16.11 -1.18
C GLU A 88 -9.52 16.46 -0.16
N ALA A 89 -10.06 15.45 0.53
CA ALA A 89 -10.99 15.62 1.65
C ALA A 89 -10.31 15.98 2.99
N GLY A 90 -8.99 16.20 3.01
CA GLY A 90 -8.23 16.64 4.19
C GLY A 90 -7.52 15.53 4.98
N HIS A 91 -7.65 14.26 4.58
CA HIS A 91 -7.00 13.13 5.26
C HIS A 91 -5.55 12.93 4.80
N VAL A 92 -4.69 13.93 5.05
CA VAL A 92 -3.31 14.00 4.54
C VAL A 92 -2.31 12.99 5.12
N ARG A 93 -2.76 12.13 6.04
CA ARG A 93 -1.95 11.08 6.70
C ARG A 93 -2.24 9.67 6.19
N VAL A 94 -3.26 9.53 5.36
CA VAL A 94 -3.54 8.28 4.64
C VAL A 94 -2.58 8.19 3.47
N ARG A 95 -1.96 7.02 3.30
CA ARG A 95 -1.04 6.70 2.21
C ARG A 95 -1.41 5.36 1.56
N ALA A 96 -0.99 5.17 0.31
CA ALA A 96 -1.10 3.90 -0.39
C ALA A 96 0.24 3.15 -0.33
N LEU A 97 0.22 1.82 -0.30
CA LEU A 97 1.42 1.02 -0.51
C LEU A 97 1.83 1.11 -1.98
N PHE A 98 3.03 1.67 -2.24
CA PHE A 98 3.55 1.80 -3.60
C PHE A 98 3.68 0.42 -4.26
N GLY A 99 3.05 0.25 -5.42
CA GLY A 99 3.04 -0.99 -6.20
C GLY A 99 2.34 -2.17 -5.54
N GLY A 100 1.54 -1.93 -4.49
CA GLY A 100 0.71 -2.95 -3.84
C GLY A 100 1.48 -4.15 -3.27
N LEU A 101 0.77 -5.26 -3.11
CA LEU A 101 1.33 -6.53 -2.65
C LEU A 101 2.32 -7.16 -3.64
N GLU A 102 2.17 -6.89 -4.94
CA GLU A 102 3.10 -7.38 -5.97
C GLU A 102 4.50 -6.80 -5.76
N LEU A 103 4.61 -5.48 -5.64
CA LEU A 103 5.90 -4.84 -5.40
C LEU A 103 6.41 -5.13 -3.98
N TRP A 104 5.53 -5.28 -2.99
CA TRP A 104 5.92 -5.76 -1.67
C TRP A 104 6.60 -7.13 -1.73
N ALA A 105 5.99 -8.09 -2.41
CA ALA A 105 6.52 -9.44 -2.55
C ALA A 105 7.83 -9.46 -3.33
N PHE A 106 7.95 -8.64 -4.38
CA PHE A 106 9.16 -8.50 -5.17
C PHE A 106 10.30 -7.81 -4.39
N ALA A 107 10.01 -6.74 -3.67
CA ALA A 107 11.02 -5.88 -3.04
C ALA A 107 11.56 -6.43 -1.70
N LEU A 108 10.81 -7.32 -1.05
CA LEU A 108 11.15 -7.85 0.27
C LEU A 108 11.55 -9.32 0.17
N ASP A 109 12.49 -9.60 -0.73
CA ASP A 109 13.13 -10.90 -0.87
C ASP A 109 13.68 -11.36 0.50
N PRO A 110 13.35 -12.58 0.96
CA PRO A 110 13.89 -13.13 2.19
C PRO A 110 15.43 -13.13 2.28
N GLU A 111 16.14 -13.14 1.15
CA GLU A 111 17.60 -12.98 1.12
C GLU A 111 18.04 -11.54 1.48
N VAL A 112 17.20 -10.55 1.19
CA VAL A 112 17.46 -9.12 1.45
C VAL A 112 17.00 -8.72 2.85
N VAL A 113 15.86 -9.23 3.31
CA VAL A 113 15.25 -8.82 4.59
C VAL A 113 15.25 -9.89 5.69
N GLY A 114 15.76 -11.08 5.39
CA GLY A 114 15.71 -12.27 6.25
C GLY A 114 14.41 -13.05 6.09
N ALA A 115 14.29 -14.19 6.78
CA ALA A 115 13.11 -15.08 6.68
C ALA A 115 11.79 -14.48 7.26
N GLU A 116 11.82 -13.24 7.74
CA GLU A 116 10.68 -12.56 8.34
C GLU A 116 9.77 -11.99 7.23
N THR A 117 8.58 -12.58 7.07
CA THR A 117 7.57 -12.07 6.12
C THR A 117 6.33 -11.62 6.88
N PHE A 118 5.75 -10.48 6.47
CA PHE A 118 4.46 -10.01 6.96
C PHE A 118 3.30 -10.44 6.07
N LEU A 119 3.54 -11.30 5.07
CA LEU A 119 2.47 -11.86 4.25
C LEU A 119 1.77 -12.98 5.01
N ARG A 120 0.43 -12.96 5.01
CA ARG A 120 -0.43 -13.99 5.60
C ARG A 120 -1.33 -14.57 4.52
N PRO A 121 -1.43 -15.90 4.40
CA PRO A 121 -2.39 -16.49 3.48
C PRO A 121 -3.80 -16.12 3.91
N LEU A 122 -4.65 -15.85 2.95
CA LEU A 122 -6.08 -15.68 3.20
C LEU A 122 -6.72 -17.06 3.37
N PRO A 123 -7.71 -17.20 4.29
CA PRO A 123 -8.44 -18.45 4.48
C PRO A 123 -9.31 -18.84 3.28
#